data_AF-A0A933TC60-F1
#
_entry.id   AF-A0A933TC60-F1
#
_cell.length_a   1.000
_cell.length_b   1.000
_cell.length_c   1.000
_cell.angle_alpha   90.00
_cell.angle_beta   90.00
_cell.angle_gamma   90.00
#
_symmetry.space_group_name_H-M   'P 1'
#
loop_
_entity.id
_entity.type
_entity.pdbx_description
1 polymer ?
#
loop_
_entity_poly.entity_id
_entity_poly.type
_entity_poly.pdbx_seq_one_letter_code
_entity_poly.pdbx_strand_id
1 'polypeptide(L)'
;QGSEPFEGKHTVAANKNGLFIKDMQATSEIKVKEGWKISSFAPWYYLKDKWEVKGDFSIPPVKKKAVYEKEHSRYENVMKAGEAYHK
;
A
#
# COMPACT_ATOMS: atom_id res chain seq x y z
N GLN A 1 -18.71 -1.58 -20.14
CA GLN A 1 -17.92 -2.83 -20.01
C GLN A 1 -16.44 -2.47 -20.04
N GLY A 2 -15.67 -2.85 -19.01
CA GLY A 2 -14.23 -2.55 -18.86
C GLY A 2 -13.32 -3.54 -19.61
N SER A 3 -12.01 -3.27 -19.63
CA SER A 3 -10.98 -4.19 -20.16
C SER A 3 -10.73 -5.35 -19.20
N GLU A 4 -9.87 -6.30 -19.59
CA GLU A 4 -9.36 -7.34 -18.69
C GLU A 4 -8.71 -6.69 -17.44
N PRO A 5 -8.89 -7.29 -16.25
CA PRO A 5 -8.18 -6.86 -15.06
C PRO A 5 -6.68 -7.08 -15.24
N PHE A 6 -5.88 -6.25 -14.57
CA PHE A 6 -4.43 -6.41 -14.49
C PHE A 6 -3.99 -6.26 -13.03
N GLU A 7 -2.83 -6.83 -12.72
CA GLU A 7 -2.22 -6.78 -11.41
C GLU A 7 -1.08 -5.76 -11.38
N GLY A 8 -0.80 -5.26 -10.19
CA GLY A 8 0.33 -4.38 -9.95
C GLY A 8 0.68 -4.29 -8.48
N LYS A 9 1.80 -3.61 -8.22
CA LYS A 9 2.26 -3.31 -6.86
C LYS A 9 2.63 -1.84 -6.76
N HIS A 10 2.62 -1.35 -5.53
CA HIS A 10 3.08 -0.02 -5.14
C HIS A 10 3.54 -0.06 -3.69
N THR A 11 4.21 1.00 -3.25
CA THR A 11 4.61 1.22 -1.87
C THR A 11 3.91 2.45 -1.33
N VAL A 12 3.26 2.31 -0.18
CA VAL A 12 2.69 3.45 0.55
C VAL A 12 3.67 3.88 1.62
N ALA A 13 4.09 5.15 1.57
CA ALA A 13 5.02 5.73 2.54
C ALA A 13 4.37 6.94 3.21
N ALA A 14 4.31 6.94 4.55
CA ALA A 14 3.80 8.04 5.36
C ALA A 14 4.92 8.60 6.23
N ASN A 15 5.11 9.92 6.22
CA ASN A 15 6.12 10.59 7.04
C ASN A 15 5.74 12.05 7.31
N LYS A 16 6.65 12.81 7.96
CA LYS A 16 6.46 14.21 8.32
C LYS A 16 6.16 15.17 7.15
N ASN A 17 6.46 14.76 5.92
CA ASN A 17 6.29 15.58 4.72
C ASN A 17 5.01 15.23 3.94
N GLY A 18 4.41 14.07 4.20
CA GLY A 18 3.20 13.65 3.53
C GLY A 18 2.95 12.15 3.54
N LEU A 19 1.87 11.78 2.86
CA LEU A 19 1.56 10.43 2.43
C LEU A 19 1.84 10.32 0.93
N PHE A 20 2.57 9.30 0.53
CA PHE A 20 3.02 9.09 -0.84
C PHE A 20 2.68 7.67 -1.29
N ILE A 21 2.24 7.52 -2.53
CA ILE A 21 2.24 6.24 -3.24
C ILE A 21 3.44 6.27 -4.20
N LYS A 22 4.34 5.29 -4.08
CA LYS A 22 5.60 5.20 -4.83
C LYS A 22 5.74 3.83 -5.48
N ASP A 23 6.73 3.70 -6.36
CA ASP A 23 7.14 2.43 -6.97
C ASP A 23 6.00 1.67 -7.66
N MET A 24 5.07 2.43 -8.24
CA MET A 24 3.90 1.88 -8.90
C MET A 24 4.32 1.16 -10.19
N GLN A 25 3.94 -0.11 -10.30
CA GLN A 25 4.22 -0.93 -11.48
C GLN A 25 3.12 -1.96 -11.70
N ALA A 26 2.85 -2.27 -12.97
CA ALA A 26 2.10 -3.45 -13.33
C ALA A 26 2.98 -4.71 -13.13
N THR A 27 2.38 -5.79 -12.65
CA THR A 27 3.00 -7.11 -12.52
C THR A 27 2.44 -8.12 -13.50
N SER A 28 1.29 -7.81 -14.12
CA SER A 28 0.77 -8.51 -15.29
C SER A 28 0.73 -7.60 -16.51
N GLU A 29 0.55 -8.19 -17.69
CA GLU A 29 0.28 -7.43 -18.90
C GLU A 29 -1.02 -6.62 -18.76
N ILE A 30 -1.00 -5.37 -19.23
CA ILE A 30 -2.22 -4.55 -19.33
C ILE A 30 -2.74 -4.68 -20.77
N LYS A 31 -3.75 -5.53 -20.95
CA LYS A 31 -4.42 -5.65 -22.25
C LYS A 31 -5.37 -4.49 -22.47
N VAL A 32 -4.97 -3.60 -23.35
CA VAL A 32 -5.76 -2.43 -23.74
C VAL A 32 -6.88 -2.88 -24.66
N LYS A 33 -8.12 -2.48 -24.36
CA LYS A 33 -9.27 -2.72 -25.24
C LYS A 33 -9.06 -2.02 -26.59
N GLU A 34 -9.57 -2.61 -27.66
CA GLU A 34 -9.55 -1.97 -28.99
C GLU A 34 -10.10 -0.53 -28.94
N GLY A 35 -9.37 0.39 -29.57
CA GLY A 35 -9.67 1.83 -29.57
C GLY A 35 -9.20 2.60 -28.33
N TRP A 36 -8.71 1.94 -27.29
CA TRP A 36 -8.12 2.59 -26.11
C TRP A 36 -6.61 2.77 -26.29
N LYS A 37 -6.06 3.80 -25.64
CA LYS A 37 -4.62 4.07 -25.64
C LYS A 37 -4.02 3.66 -24.30
N ILE A 38 -2.73 3.34 -24.27
CA ILE A 38 -2.00 3.06 -23.02
C ILE A 38 -2.10 4.25 -22.04
N SER A 39 -2.23 5.48 -22.57
CA SER A 39 -2.48 6.70 -21.79
C SER A 39 -3.82 6.72 -21.04
N SER A 40 -4.78 5.87 -21.40
CA SER A 40 -5.99 5.67 -20.57
C SER A 40 -5.64 5.05 -19.21
N PHE A 41 -4.46 4.43 -19.09
CA PHE A 41 -3.87 3.93 -17.85
C PHE A 41 -2.74 4.85 -17.35
N ALA A 42 -2.76 6.13 -17.74
CA ALA A 42 -1.76 7.13 -17.36
C ALA A 42 -1.47 7.20 -15.86
N PRO A 43 -2.43 6.99 -14.94
CA PRO A 43 -2.10 6.98 -13.52
C PRO A 43 -1.08 5.90 -13.14
N TRP A 44 -1.14 4.75 -13.81
CA TRP A 44 -0.23 3.62 -13.59
C TRP A 44 1.07 3.71 -14.38
N TYR A 45 1.06 4.38 -15.54
CA TYR A 45 2.25 4.46 -16.40
C TYR A 45 3.05 5.75 -16.27
N TYR A 46 2.38 6.90 -16.15
CA TYR A 46 3.00 8.22 -16.29
C TYR A 46 2.94 9.08 -15.02
N LEU A 47 1.93 8.88 -14.18
CA LEU A 47 1.70 9.72 -12.98
C LEU A 47 2.09 9.02 -11.68
N LYS A 48 3.04 8.09 -11.76
CA LYS A 48 3.45 7.24 -10.63
C LYS A 48 3.84 8.03 -9.38
N ASP A 49 4.49 9.18 -9.57
CA ASP A 49 4.98 10.04 -8.48
C ASP A 49 4.03 11.20 -8.13
N LYS A 50 2.86 11.28 -8.76
CA LYS A 50 1.89 12.38 -8.54
C LYS A 50 0.87 12.07 -7.45
N TRP A 51 0.87 10.85 -6.94
CA TRP A 51 -0.03 10.40 -5.89
C TRP A 51 0.55 10.74 -4.52
N GLU A 52 0.30 11.98 -4.09
CA GLU A 52 0.75 12.47 -2.79
C GLU A 52 -0.30 13.35 -2.10
N VAL A 53 -0.33 13.26 -0.79
CA VAL A 53 -1.05 14.19 0.10
C VAL A 53 -0.02 14.81 1.02
N LYS A 54 0.15 16.14 0.92
CA LYS A 54 1.06 16.89 1.79
C LYS A 54 0.47 17.00 3.20
N GLY A 55 1.35 16.97 4.20
CA GLY A 55 0.98 17.08 5.62
C GLY A 55 1.91 16.27 6.50
N ASP A 56 1.74 16.38 7.82
CA ASP A 56 2.49 15.55 8.76
C ASP A 56 1.72 14.26 9.05
N PHE A 57 2.19 13.15 8.45
CA PHE A 57 1.69 11.81 8.69
C PHE A 57 2.66 10.99 9.58
N SER A 58 3.56 11.65 10.30
CA SER A 58 4.42 10.94 11.25
C SER A 58 3.60 10.30 12.36
N ILE A 59 3.95 9.07 12.70
CA ILE A 59 3.37 8.42 13.88
C ILE A 59 4.01 9.10 15.09
N PRO A 60 3.23 9.73 15.99
CA PRO A 60 3.78 10.39 17.14
C PRO A 60 4.53 9.39 18.02
N PRO A 61 5.62 9.80 18.68
CA PRO A 61 6.33 8.93 19.59
C PRO A 61 5.37 8.39 20.64
N VAL A 62 5.41 7.08 20.84
CA VAL A 62 4.51 6.38 21.76
C VAL A 62 4.76 6.90 23.18
N LYS A 63 3.84 7.73 23.70
CA LYS A 63 3.93 8.31 25.04
C LYS A 63 4.06 7.27 26.16
N LYS A 64 3.55 6.05 25.93
CA LYS A 64 3.63 4.90 26.85
C LYS A 64 4.22 3.69 26.13
N LYS A 65 5.49 3.77 25.75
CA LYS A 65 6.22 2.70 25.04
C LYS A 65 5.97 1.31 25.64
N ALA A 66 6.02 1.18 26.96
CA ALA A 66 5.78 -0.08 27.65
C ALA A 66 4.36 -0.67 27.45
N VAL A 67 3.33 0.17 27.36
CA VAL A 67 1.95 -0.28 27.10
C VAL A 67 1.81 -0.75 25.65
N TYR A 68 2.41 -0.02 24.72
CA TYR A 68 2.45 -0.41 23.31
C TYR A 68 3.18 -1.74 23.11
N GLU A 69 4.36 -1.91 23.71
CA GLU A 69 5.13 -3.15 23.63
C GLU A 69 4.34 -4.33 24.21
N LYS A 70 3.67 -4.14 25.36
CA LYS A 70 2.81 -5.17 25.95
C LYS A 70 1.67 -5.58 25.02
N GLU A 71 0.94 -4.63 24.45
CA GLU A 71 -0.17 -4.93 23.53
C GLU A 71 0.31 -5.52 22.21
N HIS A 72 1.45 -5.05 21.68
CA HIS A 72 2.05 -5.61 20.48
C HIS A 72 2.49 -7.07 20.70
N SER A 73 3.17 -7.37 21.82
CA SER A 73 3.49 -8.75 22.18
C SER A 73 2.24 -9.62 22.38
N ARG A 74 1.17 -9.07 22.96
CA ARG A 74 -0.11 -9.79 23.10
C ARG A 74 -0.70 -10.14 21.74
N TYR A 75 -0.70 -9.19 20.80
CA TYR A 75 -1.17 -9.41 19.43
C TYR A 75 -0.37 -10.49 18.71
N GLU A 76 0.96 -10.39 18.72
CA GLU A 76 1.87 -11.38 18.11
C GLU A 76 1.64 -12.80 18.66
N ASN A 77 1.43 -12.92 19.97
CA ASN A 77 1.14 -14.21 20.61
C ASN A 77 -0.22 -14.78 20.18
N VAL A 78 -1.24 -13.94 20.00
CA VAL A 78 -2.55 -14.36 19.51
C VAL A 78 -2.45 -14.84 18.05
N MET A 79 -1.73 -14.12 17.20
CA MET A 79 -1.52 -14.51 15.80
C MET A 79 -0.81 -15.85 15.70
N LYS A 80 0.29 -16.04 16.45
CA LYS A 80 1.02 -17.33 16.49
C LYS A 80 0.19 -18.47 17.05
N ALA A 81 -0.59 -18.22 18.10
CA ALA A 81 -1.50 -19.23 18.64
C ALA A 81 -2.55 -19.62 17.60
N GLY A 82 -3.19 -18.64 16.94
CA GLY A 82 -4.16 -18.87 15.88
C GLY A 82 -3.58 -19.68 14.70
N GLU A 83 -2.37 -19.35 14.25
CA GLU A 83 -1.65 -20.12 13.22
C GLU A 83 -1.34 -21.56 13.66
N ALA A 84 -1.02 -21.77 14.94
CA ALA A 84 -0.81 -23.10 15.49
C ALA A 84 -2.10 -23.93 15.61
N TYR A 85 -3.26 -23.30 15.81
CA TYR A 85 -4.57 -23.97 15.84
C TYR A 85 -5.11 -24.37 14.45
N HIS A 86 -4.58 -23.75 13.38
CA HIS A 86 -4.98 -24.03 11.99
C HIS A 86 -4.01 -24.96 11.24
N LYS A 87 -3.02 -25.54 11.92
CA LYS A 87 -2.16 -26.64 11.43
C LYS A 87 -2.59 -27.98 12.00
#